data_AF-A0A1E8BBU1-F1
#
_entry.id   AF-A0A1E8BBU1-F1
#
_cell.length_a   1.000
_cell.length_b   1.000
_cell.length_c   1.000
_cell.angle_alpha   90.00
_cell.angle_beta   90.00
_cell.angle_gamma   90.00
#
_symmetry.space_group_name_H-M   'P 1'
#
loop_
_entity.id
_entity.type
_entity.pdbx_description
1 polymer ?
#
loop_
_entity_poly.entity_id
_entity_poly.type
_entity_poly.pdbx_seq_one_letter_code
_entity_poly.pdbx_strand_id
1 'polypeptide(L)' 'MQEGMPYRSLPKTITINLLDFILFSQDDSFHTVGQLWNPKKKQILSDDIEIHFVEIPKLVKQWHEEKVNPWENAFVR' A
#
# COMPACT_ATOMS: atom_id res chain seq x y z
N MET A 1 -36.22 -4.09 2.76
CA MET A 1 -34.82 -3.68 2.97
C MET A 1 -33.95 -4.87 2.63
N GLN A 2 -32.94 -4.69 1.78
CA GLN A 2 -31.98 -5.74 1.45
C GLN A 2 -30.88 -5.68 2.52
N GLU A 3 -30.67 -6.77 3.26
CA GLU A 3 -29.57 -6.84 4.22
C GLU A 3 -28.23 -6.89 3.46
N GLY A 4 -27.21 -6.20 3.99
CA GLY A 4 -25.87 -6.18 3.43
C GLY A 4 -25.17 -7.54 3.53
N MET A 5 -23.97 -7.65 2.94
CA MET A 5 -23.19 -8.88 3.04
C MET A 5 -22.80 -9.18 4.51
N PRO A 6 -22.67 -10.47 4.89
CA PRO A 6 -22.17 -10.85 6.20
C PRO A 6 -20.79 -10.22 6.45
N TYR A 7 -20.51 -9.79 7.68
CA TYR A 7 -19.19 -9.23 8.06
C TYR A 7 -18.01 -10.17 7.74
N ARG A 8 -18.26 -11.48 7.65
CA ARG A 8 -17.26 -12.49 7.24
C ARG A 8 -16.89 -12.44 5.75
N SER A 9 -17.61 -11.64 4.96
CA SER A 9 -17.46 -11.51 3.51
C SER A 9 -17.04 -10.10 3.10
N LEU A 10 -16.54 -9.30 4.04
CA LEU A 10 -16.00 -7.97 3.74
C LEU A 10 -14.79 -8.11 2.80
N PRO A 11 -14.76 -7.39 1.67
CA PRO A 11 -13.60 -7.38 0.80
C PRO A 11 -12.40 -6.73 1.51
N LYS A 12 -11.19 -7.13 1.10
CA LYS A 12 -9.94 -6.51 1.56
C LYS A 12 -10.05 -4.99 1.43
N THR A 13 -9.82 -4.31 2.55
CA THR A 13 -9.86 -2.86 2.65
C THR A 13 -8.44 -2.33 2.53
N ILE A 14 -8.20 -1.51 1.52
CA ILE A 14 -6.93 -0.82 1.35
C ILE A 14 -7.08 0.66 1.74
N THR A 15 -6.13 1.18 2.49
CA THR A 15 -5.98 2.62 2.72
C THR A 15 -4.78 3.10 1.92
N ILE A 16 -4.91 4.16 1.13
CA ILE A 16 -3.80 4.74 0.38
C ILE A 16 -3.55 6.15 0.93
N ASN A 17 -2.37 6.36 1.52
CA ASN A 17 -1.90 7.65 2.00
C ASN A 17 -0.93 8.24 0.97
N LEU A 18 -1.25 9.41 0.45
CA LEU A 18 -0.37 10.17 -0.44
C LEU A 18 0.39 11.20 0.40
N LEU A 19 1.72 11.12 0.40
CA LEU A 19 2.59 11.97 1.21
C LEU A 19 3.41 12.88 0.30
N ASP A 20 3.42 14.17 0.60
CA ASP A 20 4.27 15.18 -0.05
C ASP A 20 5.66 15.33 0.62
N PHE A 21 5.96 14.49 1.61
CA PHE A 21 7.22 14.42 2.32
C PHE A 21 7.78 12.99 2.38
N ILE A 22 9.05 12.87 2.78
CA ILE A 22 9.72 11.58 2.99
C ILE A 22 9.49 11.14 4.43
N LEU A 23 8.74 10.05 4.60
CA LEU A 23 8.49 9.38 5.87
C LEU A 23 9.52 8.26 6.12
N PHE A 24 9.86 7.48 5.08
CA PHE A 24 10.74 6.33 5.20
C PHE A 24 12.11 6.62 4.59
N SER A 25 12.95 7.40 5.27
CA SER A 25 14.24 7.84 4.70
C SER A 25 15.26 6.73 4.44
N GLN A 26 15.06 5.54 5.03
CA GLN A 26 15.95 4.38 4.87
C GLN A 26 15.54 3.45 3.72
N ASP A 27 14.37 3.67 3.14
CA ASP A 27 13.84 2.89 2.03
C ASP A 27 13.83 3.75 0.77
N ASP A 28 14.46 3.28 -0.31
CA ASP A 28 14.47 4.00 -1.59
C ASP A 28 13.14 3.87 -2.35
N SER A 29 12.27 2.92 -1.97
CA SER A 29 10.94 2.77 -2.56
C SER A 29 10.06 3.98 -2.29
N PHE A 30 9.31 4.41 -3.30
CA PHE A 30 8.26 5.42 -3.15
C PHE A 30 6.95 4.83 -2.61
N HIS A 31 6.80 3.50 -2.67
CA HIS A 31 5.59 2.80 -2.24
C HIS A 31 5.94 1.80 -1.15
N THR A 32 5.33 1.98 0.02
CA THR A 32 5.45 1.09 1.17
C THR A 32 4.09 0.51 1.52
N VAL A 33 4.02 -0.81 1.76
CA VAL A 33 2.80 -1.50 2.19
C VAL A 33 2.98 -1.98 3.62
N GLY A 34 2.10 -1.50 4.50
CA GLY A 34 1.97 -1.94 5.88
C GLY A 34 0.84 -2.95 6.03
N GLN A 35 1.12 -4.02 6.77
CA GLN A 35 0.14 -5.03 7.17
C GLN A 35 0.03 -5.09 8.68
N LEU A 36 -1.11 -5.56 9.19
CA LEU A 36 -1.31 -5.73 10.62
C LEU A 36 -0.50 -6.93 11.13
N TRP A 37 0.52 -6.66 11.94
CA TRP A 37 1.39 -7.67 12.53
C TRP A 37 1.10 -7.89 14.01
N ASN A 38 1.02 -9.15 14.44
CA ASN A 38 0.96 -9.51 15.85
C ASN A 38 2.38 -9.78 16.38
N PRO A 39 2.96 -8.88 17.20
CA PRO A 39 4.33 -9.04 17.68
C PRO A 39 4.50 -10.23 18.64
N LYS A 40 3.48 -10.57 19.43
CA LYS A 40 3.54 -11.67 20.40
C LYS A 40 3.56 -13.03 19.71
N LYS A 41 2.69 -13.20 18.71
CA LYS A 41 2.55 -14.47 17.96
C LYS A 41 3.47 -14.55 16.73
N LYS A 42 4.16 -13.45 16.38
CA LYS A 42 5.01 -13.32 15.19
C LYS A 42 4.31 -13.76 13.91
N GLN A 43 3.08 -13.31 13.72
CA GLN A 43 2.26 -13.63 12.53
C GLN A 43 1.43 -12.42 12.11
N ILE A 44 1.01 -12.42 10.85
CA ILE A 44 0.01 -11.47 10.34
C ILE A 44 -1.30 -11.70 11.10
N LEU A 45 -1.89 -10.59 11.56
CA LEU A 45 -3.12 -10.60 12.35
C LEU A 45 -4.34 -10.84 11.45
N SER A 46 -4.38 -10.17 10.31
CA SER A 46 -5.42 -10.25 9.29
C SER A 46 -4.86 -9.69 7.99
N ASP A 47 -5.29 -10.25 6.87
CA ASP A 47 -5.03 -9.78 5.52
C ASP A 47 -6.19 -8.96 4.95
N ASP A 48 -7.16 -8.60 5.80
CA ASP A 48 -8.34 -7.81 5.45
C ASP A 48 -8.03 -6.30 5.37
N ILE A 49 -6.91 -5.85 5.93
CA ILE A 49 -6.52 -4.44 5.98
C ILE A 49 -5.08 -4.27 5.51
N GLU A 50 -4.89 -3.43 4.49
CA GLU A 50 -3.57 -3.01 4.02
C GLU A 50 -3.47 -1.49 4.02
N ILE A 51 -2.32 -0.96 4.43
CA ILE A 51 -2.06 0.47 4.49
C ILE A 51 -0.91 0.78 3.55
N HIS A 52 -1.19 1.53 2.51
CA HIS A 52 -0.24 1.94 1.50
C HIS A 52 0.21 3.37 1.80
N PHE A 53 1.52 3.60 1.74
CA PHE A 53 2.13 4.93 1.77
C PHE A 53 2.80 5.18 0.43
N VAL A 54 2.42 6.25 -0.24
CA VAL A 54 3.01 6.68 -1.51
C VAL A 54 3.66 8.04 -1.29
N GLU A 55 5.00 8.05 -1.32
CA GLU A 55 5.81 9.24 -1.12
C GLU A 55 6.07 9.92 -2.47
N ILE A 56 5.31 10.98 -2.75
CA ILE A 56 5.38 11.74 -4.00
C ILE A 56 6.79 12.25 -4.32
N PRO A 57 7.59 12.78 -3.37
CA PRO A 57 8.95 13.24 -3.69
C PRO A 57 9.84 12.12 -4.24
N LYS A 58 9.71 10.90 -3.73
CA LYS A 58 10.47 9.74 -4.21
C LYS A 58 9.97 9.28 -5.57
N LEU A 59 8.66 9.24 -5.77
CA LEU A 59 8.05 8.87 -7.04
C LEU A 59 8.51 9.81 -8.17
N VAL A 60 8.45 11.12 -7.92
CA VAL A 60 8.89 12.13 -8.89
C VAL A 60 10.37 11.97 -9.20
N LYS A 61 11.21 11.75 -8.18
CA LYS A 61 12.65 11.49 -8.39
C LYS A 61 12.88 10.25 -9.26
N GLN A 62 12.23 9.14 -8.95
CA GLN A 62 12.39 7.90 -9.71
C GLN A 62 11.86 7.99 -11.15
N TRP A 63 10.79 8.76 -11.38
CA TRP A 63 10.31 9.06 -12.73
C TRP A 63 11.35 9.87 -13.51
N HIS A 64 11.94 10.91 -12.92
CA HIS A 64 13.02 11.67 -13.57
C HIS A 64 14.26 10.82 -13.88
N GLU A 65 14.52 9.79 -13.07
CA GLU A 65 15.60 8.82 -13.29
C GLU A 65 15.21 7.70 -14.28
N GLU A 66 14.03 7.78 -14.92
CA GLU A 66 13.47 6.78 -15.85
C GLU A 66 13.33 5.37 -15.24
N LYS A 67 13.33 5.26 -13.91
CA LYS A 67 13.22 3.98 -13.17
C LYS A 67 11.77 3.49 -13.05
N VAL A 68 10.81 4.36 -13.29
CA VAL A 68 9.37 4.06 -13.21
C VAL A 68 8.70 4.54 -14.48
N ASN A 69 8.00 3.64 -15.16
CA ASN A 69 7.17 3.97 -16.30
C ASN A 69 5.69 3.93 -15.90
N PRO A 70 4.97 5.07 -15.87
CA PRO A 70 3.55 5.13 -15.49
C PRO A 70 2.63 4.31 -16.41
N TRP A 71 3.09 3.96 -17.61
CA TRP A 71 2.33 3.28 -18.64
C TRP A 71 2.67 1.78 -18.73
N GLU A 72 3.76 1.34 -18.10
CA GLU A 72 4.01 -0.09 -17.90
C GLU A 72 3.31 -0.54 -16.63
N ASN A 73 2.19 -1.24 -16.82
CA ASN A 73 1.44 -1.78 -15.71
C ASN A 73 1.77 -3.27 -15.56
N ALA A 74 2.68 -3.57 -14.63
CA ALA A 74 3.07 -4.94 -14.27
C ALA A 74 1.91 -5.79 -13.70
N PHE A 75 0.76 -5.18 -13.41
CA PHE A 75 -0.43 -5.84 -12.88
C PHE A 75 -1.53 -6.04 -13.93
N VAL A 76 -1.32 -5.68 -15.20
CA VAL A 76 -2.22 -6.08 -16.29
C VAL A 76 -1.93 -7.55 -16.61
N ARG A 77 -2.77 -8.42 -16.08
CA ARG A 77 -2.89 -9.83 -16.46
C ARG A 77 -4.28 -10.08 -17.03
#